data_AF-A0A7H0SQP8-F1
#
_entry.id   AF-A0A7H0SQP8-F1
#
_cell.length_a   1.000
_cell.length_b   1.000
_cell.length_c   1.000
_cell.angle_alpha   90.00
_cell.angle_beta   90.00
_cell.angle_gamma   90.00
#
_symmetry.space_group_name_H-M   'P 1'
#
loop_
_entity.id
_entity.type
_entity.pdbx_description
1 polymer ?
#
loop_
_entity_poly.entity_id
_entity_poly.type
_entity_poly.pdbx_seq_one_letter_code
_entity_poly.pdbx_strand_id
1 'polypeptide(L)' 'MVNVSIDTGDLAHVAVCECGWRAVDTTKAGLWKQVAYHLKHCHGDYTAAWNARTLFRRYQ' A
#
# COMPACT_ATOMS: atom_id res chain seq x y z
N MET A 1 -1.61 -1.36 15.39
CA MET A 1 -1.23 -0.57 14.21
C MET A 1 -0.26 -1.43 13.43
N VAL A 2 -0.62 -1.86 12.22
CA VAL A 2 0.25 -2.72 11.40
C VAL A 2 1.22 -1.85 10.62
N ASN A 3 2.48 -2.25 10.53
CA ASN A 3 3.46 -1.52 9.72
C ASN A 3 3.51 -2.08 8.30
N VAL A 4 3.59 -1.18 7.32
CA VAL A 4 3.81 -1.53 5.91
C VAL A 4 5.04 -0.76 5.44
N SER A 5 6.09 -1.50 5.12
CA SER A 5 7.30 -0.93 4.50
C SER A 5 7.10 -0.81 2.99
N ILE A 6 7.45 0.35 2.44
CA ILE A 6 7.39 0.63 1.01
C ILE A 6 8.81 0.83 0.50
N ASP A 7 9.16 0.13 -0.56
CA ASP A 7 10.38 0.33 -1.32
C ASP A 7 10.02 0.77 -2.75
N THR A 8 10.70 1.79 -3.26
CA THR A 8 10.39 2.37 -4.58
C THR A 8 11.64 2.49 -5.43
N GLY A 9 11.68 1.79 -6.55
CA GLY A 9 12.64 2.01 -7.62
C GLY A 9 12.01 2.69 -8.83
N ASP A 10 12.82 2.87 -9.88
CA ASP A 10 12.42 3.55 -11.12
C ASP A 10 11.44 2.72 -11.97
N LEU A 11 11.51 1.39 -11.86
CA LEU A 11 10.73 0.45 -12.68
C LEU A 11 9.62 -0.26 -11.91
N ALA A 12 9.73 -0.31 -10.59
CA ALA A 12 8.81 -1.04 -9.73
C ALA A 12 8.74 -0.45 -8.33
N HIS A 13 7.60 -0.66 -7.69
CA HIS A 13 7.35 -0.30 -6.31
C HIS A 13 6.84 -1.53 -5.57
N VAL A 14 7.34 -1.73 -4.36
CA VAL A 14 7.09 -2.91 -3.54
C VAL A 14 6.54 -2.48 -2.20
N ALA A 15 5.51 -3.17 -1.73
CA ALA A 15 4.98 -3.03 -0.38
C ALA A 15 5.09 -4.37 0.34
N VAL A 16 5.54 -4.33 1.59
CA VAL A 16 5.60 -5.51 2.47
C VAL A 16 4.92 -5.16 3.78
N CYS A 17 3.94 -5.97 4.15
CA CYS A 17 3.27 -5.89 5.44
C CYS A 17 3.90 -6.89 6.43
N GLU A 18 3.90 -6.56 7.71
CA GLU A 18 4.38 -7.44 8.79
C GLU A 18 3.65 -8.79 8.85
N CYS A 19 2.43 -8.89 8.33
CA CYS A 19 1.68 -10.14 8.23
C CYS A 19 2.17 -11.09 7.11
N GLY A 20 3.21 -10.72 6.39
CA GLY A 20 3.78 -11.49 5.27
C GLY A 20 3.15 -11.18 3.91
N TRP A 21 2.13 -10.31 3.86
CA TRP A 21 1.56 -9.85 2.58
C TRP A 21 2.57 -9.00 1.81
N ARG A 22 2.61 -9.19 0.49
CA ARG A 22 3.48 -8.46 -0.44
C ARG A 22 2.71 -8.04 -1.67
N ALA A 23 2.99 -6.82 -2.15
CA ALA A 23 2.52 -6.32 -3.43
C ALA A 23 3.67 -5.70 -4.23
N VAL A 24 3.59 -5.85 -5.55
CA VAL A 24 4.49 -5.21 -6.50
C VAL A 24 3.62 -4.54 -7.57
N ASP A 25 3.98 -3.33 -7.95
CA ASP A 25 3.31 -2.58 -9.00
C ASP A 25 4.32 -1.72 -9.78
N THR A 26 4.06 -1.48 -11.06
CA THR A 26 4.89 -0.59 -11.89
C THR A 26 4.56 0.88 -11.68
N THR A 27 3.47 1.19 -10.98
CA THR A 27 3.03 2.56 -10.69
C THR A 27 2.86 2.78 -9.19
N LYS A 28 3.25 3.97 -8.69
CA LYS A 28 3.03 4.33 -7.28
C LYS A 28 1.55 4.30 -6.92
N ALA A 29 0.69 4.80 -7.81
CA ALA A 29 -0.75 4.77 -7.63
C ALA A 29 -1.28 3.34 -7.47
N GLY A 30 -0.91 2.43 -8.37
CA GLY A 30 -1.30 1.02 -8.31
C GLY A 30 -0.89 0.36 -6.99
N LEU A 31 0.36 0.59 -6.54
CA LEU A 31 0.83 0.06 -5.26
C LEU A 31 -0.03 0.54 -4.08
N TRP A 32 -0.25 1.86 -3.98
CA TRP A 32 -1.04 2.43 -2.87
C TRP A 32 -2.51 1.99 -2.89
N LYS A 33 -3.09 1.72 -4.07
CA LYS A 33 -4.42 1.10 -4.18
C LYS A 33 -4.44 -0.30 -3.58
N GLN A 34 -3.43 -1.12 -3.87
CA GLN A 34 -3.31 -2.47 -3.30
C GLN A 34 -3.10 -2.42 -1.78
N VAL A 35 -2.24 -1.52 -1.28
CA VAL A 35 -2.01 -1.32 0.17
C VAL A 35 -3.30 -0.90 0.89
N ALA A 36 -4.06 0.06 0.34
CA ALA A 36 -5.31 0.49 0.93
C ALA A 36 -6.34 -0.67 1.02
N TYR A 37 -6.41 -1.50 -0.02
CA TYR A 37 -7.27 -2.69 -0.03
C TYR A 37 -6.84 -3.69 1.05
N HIS A 38 -5.55 -4.01 1.12
CA HIS A 38 -4.99 -4.94 2.10
C HIS A 38 -5.25 -4.49 3.54
N LEU A 39 -4.92 -3.25 3.88
CA LEU A 39 -5.12 -2.70 5.23
C LEU A 39 -6.59 -2.74 5.67
N LYS A 40 -7.51 -2.42 4.75
CA LYS A 40 -8.95 -2.46 5.02
C LYS A 40 -9.45 -3.87 5.27
N HIS A 41 -9.07 -4.83 4.42
CA HIS A 41 -9.67 -6.17 4.42
C HIS A 41 -8.95 -7.19 5.30
N CYS A 42 -7.64 -7.06 5.49
CA CYS A 42 -6.85 -8.01 6.29
C CYS A 42 -6.62 -7.54 7.73
N HIS A 43 -6.52 -6.22 7.96
CA HIS A 43 -6.21 -5.67 9.29
C HIS A 43 -7.36 -4.87 9.91
N GLY A 44 -8.40 -4.54 9.14
CA GLY A 44 -9.47 -3.66 9.60
C GLY A 44 -8.98 -2.27 9.99
N ASP A 45 -7.79 -1.86 9.53
CA ASP A 45 -7.19 -0.57 9.86
C ASP A 45 -7.68 0.49 8.87
N TYR A 46 -8.88 1.01 9.13
CA TYR A 46 -9.55 1.96 8.25
C TYR A 46 -8.81 3.30 8.14
N THR A 47 -8.13 3.73 9.21
CA THR A 47 -7.34 4.97 9.21
C THR A 47 -6.12 4.81 8.31
N ALA A 48 -5.37 3.72 8.45
CA ALA A 48 -4.23 3.45 7.58
C ALA A 48 -4.66 3.23 6.13
N ALA A 49 -5.77 2.53 5.90
CA ALA A 49 -6.35 2.35 4.57
C ALA A 49 -6.76 3.68 3.92
N TRP A 50 -7.33 4.61 4.69
CA TRP A 50 -7.68 5.95 4.21
C TRP A 50 -6.44 6.77 3.83
N ASN A 51 -5.39 6.72 4.65
CA ASN A 51 -4.12 7.38 4.36
C ASN A 51 -3.50 6.83 3.07
N ALA A 52 -3.45 5.50 2.90
CA ALA A 52 -2.99 4.86 1.68
C ALA A 52 -3.85 5.28 0.46
N ARG A 53 -5.17 5.40 0.62
CA ARG A 53 -6.06 5.87 -0.45
C ARG A 53 -5.80 7.34 -0.83
N THR A 54 -5.40 8.17 0.12
CA THR A 54 -5.01 9.57 -0.14
C THR A 54 -3.72 9.62 -0.95
N LEU A 55 -2.75 8.77 -0.64
CA LEU A 55 -1.53 8.62 -1.44
C LEU A 55 -1.81 8.10 -2.84
N PHE A 56 -2.69 7.12 -3.00
CA PHE A 56 -3.17 6.68 -4.31
C PHE A 56 -3.67 7.85 -5.16
N ARG A 57 -4.53 8.72 -4.60
CA ARG A 57 -5.04 9.91 -5.30
C ARG A 57 -3.96 10.94 -5.64
N ARG A 58 -2.92 11.05 -4.81
CA ARG A 58 -1.81 11.98 -5.04
C ARG A 58 -0.92 11.56 -6.21
N TYR A 59 -0.80 10.26 -6.46
CA TYR A 59 0.04 9.69 -7.52
C TYR A 59 -0.74 9.29 -8.78
N GLN A 60 -2.06 9.52 -8.79
CA GLN A 60 -2.90 9.36 -9.98
C GLN A 60 -2.64 10.48 -10.98
#